data_AF-A0A2E1TQP3-F1
#
_entry.id   AF-A0A2E1TQP3-F1
#
_cell.length_a   1.000
_cell.length_b   1.000
_cell.length_c   1.000
_cell.angle_alpha   90.00
_cell.angle_beta   90.00
_cell.angle_gamma   90.00
#
_symmetry.space_group_name_H-M   'P 1'
#
loop_
_entity.id
_entity.type
_entity.pdbx_description
1 polymer ?
#
loop_
_entity_poly.entity_id
_entity_poly.type
_entity_poly.pdbx_seq_one_letter_code
_entity_poly.pdbx_strand_id
1 'polypeptide(L)'
;MSIDNNFFWYPALLFPAIPIMLLVFTNKYTALAMLIRKLHVMAQKDEIENLSVERIQILSGRLKLLKWMQTFSSISFLFNLITIFFGFIGLQDFALVFFIISVAFLIISMSLFIVESQQSHYALSLHIRDLEIYNKNKISTG
;
A
#
# COMPACT_ATOMS: atom_id res chain seq x y z
N MET A 1 -27.80 10.87 23.44
CA MET A 1 -26.79 11.59 22.64
C MET A 1 -27.40 11.77 21.28
N SER A 2 -27.85 12.99 20.91
CA SER A 2 -28.41 13.22 19.58
C SER A 2 -27.28 13.06 18.58
N ILE A 3 -27.30 11.98 17.80
CA ILE A 3 -26.38 11.87 16.67
C ILE A 3 -26.89 12.87 15.65
N ASP A 4 -26.19 14.00 15.54
CA ASP A 4 -26.53 15.06 14.60
C ASP A 4 -26.59 14.47 13.19
N ASN A 5 -27.52 14.97 12.35
CA ASN A 5 -27.68 14.59 10.94
C ASN A 5 -26.36 14.66 10.12
N ASN A 6 -25.34 15.30 10.67
CA ASN A 6 -23.99 15.38 10.13
C ASN A 6 -23.24 14.03 10.12
N PHE A 7 -23.62 13.05 10.95
CA PHE A 7 -22.95 11.75 11.01
C PHE A 7 -22.96 11.01 9.67
N PHE A 8 -24.00 11.19 8.86
CA PHE A 8 -24.12 10.54 7.55
C PHE A 8 -23.04 10.97 6.54
N TRP A 9 -22.50 12.18 6.69
CA TRP A 9 -21.52 12.71 5.75
C TRP A 9 -20.13 12.09 5.91
N TYR A 10 -19.75 11.66 7.12
CA TYR A 10 -18.42 11.09 7.34
C TYR A 10 -18.21 9.76 6.59
N PRO A 11 -19.09 8.74 6.70
CA PRO A 11 -18.99 7.50 5.92
C PRO A 11 -19.10 7.73 4.40
N ALA A 12 -19.91 8.73 4.00
CA ALA A 12 -20.10 9.08 2.59
C ALA A 12 -18.82 9.67 1.97
N LEU A 13 -18.01 10.42 2.74
CA LEU A 13 -16.70 10.92 2.30
C LEU A 13 -15.65 9.80 2.19
N LEU A 14 -15.72 8.80 3.08
CA LEU A 14 -14.83 7.65 3.08
C LEU A 14 -15.12 6.67 1.94
N PHE A 15 -16.38 6.57 1.51
CA PHE A 15 -16.80 5.66 0.43
C PHE A 15 -16.02 5.82 -0.88
N PRO A 16 -15.81 7.02 -1.45
CA PRO A 16 -14.98 7.17 -2.65
C PRO A 16 -13.47 7.16 -2.34
N ALA A 17 -13.06 7.61 -1.16
CA ALA A 17 -11.64 7.72 -0.80
C ALA A 17 -10.96 6.35 -0.66
N ILE A 18 -11.62 5.37 -0.04
CA ILE A 18 -11.03 4.05 0.20
C ILE A 18 -10.77 3.27 -1.12
N PRO A 19 -11.70 3.20 -2.09
CA PRO A 19 -11.43 2.61 -3.41
C PRO A 19 -10.29 3.27 -4.17
N ILE A 20 -10.16 4.60 -4.11
CA ILE A 20 -9.03 5.31 -4.71
C ILE A 20 -7.71 4.83 -4.08
N MET A 21 -7.69 4.68 -2.76
CA MET A 21 -6.53 4.16 -2.04
C MET A 21 -6.20 2.71 -2.43
N LEU A 22 -7.21 1.85 -2.56
CA LEU A 22 -7.05 0.46 -3.02
C LEU A 22 -6.48 0.40 -4.44
N LEU A 23 -6.88 1.32 -5.33
CA LEU A 23 -6.32 1.44 -6.68
C LEU A 23 -4.84 1.81 -6.61
N VAL A 24 -4.46 2.79 -5.77
CA VAL A 24 -3.06 3.17 -5.55
C VAL A 24 -2.23 1.98 -5.05
N PHE A 25 -2.75 1.20 -4.11
CA PHE A 25 -2.06 0.02 -3.58
C PHE A 25 -1.90 -1.08 -4.63
N THR A 26 -2.93 -1.31 -5.45
CA THR A 26 -2.90 -2.27 -6.55
C THR A 26 -1.86 -1.89 -7.59
N ASN A 27 -1.76 -0.59 -7.91
CA ASN A 27 -0.75 -0.08 -8.84
C ASN A 27 0.68 -0.28 -8.31
N LYS A 28 0.93 0.08 -7.04
CA LYS A 28 2.23 -0.19 -6.40
C LYS A 28 2.55 -1.68 -6.35
N TYR A 29 1.57 -2.53 -6.02
CA TYR A 29 1.74 -3.98 -5.92
C TYR A 29 2.14 -4.57 -7.27
N THR A 30 1.44 -4.18 -8.33
CA THR A 30 1.71 -4.65 -9.69
C THR A 30 3.10 -4.24 -10.15
N ALA A 31 3.50 -2.98 -9.90
CA ALA A 31 4.84 -2.51 -10.22
C ALA A 31 5.94 -3.32 -9.51
N LEU A 32 5.75 -3.61 -8.21
CA LEU A 32 6.70 -4.37 -7.42
C LEU A 32 6.78 -5.84 -7.87
N ALA A 33 5.65 -6.47 -8.17
CA ALA A 33 5.59 -7.83 -8.69
C ALA A 33 6.28 -7.97 -10.04
N MET A 34 6.10 -6.99 -10.95
CA MET A 34 6.81 -6.95 -12.23
C MET A 34 8.33 -6.85 -12.04
N LEU A 35 8.78 -6.00 -11.10
CA LEU A 35 10.20 -5.84 -10.81
C LEU A 35 10.82 -7.12 -10.22
N ILE A 36 10.13 -7.81 -9.30
CA ILE A 36 10.56 -9.10 -8.76
C ILE A 36 10.74 -10.13 -9.88
N ARG A 37 9.75 -10.27 -10.76
CA ARG A 37 9.82 -11.20 -11.90
C ARG A 37 10.99 -10.88 -12.83
N LYS A 38 11.23 -9.59 -13.12
CA LYS A 38 12.34 -9.15 -13.96
C LYS A 38 13.70 -9.51 -13.34
N LEU A 39 13.88 -9.24 -12.04
CA LEU A 39 15.11 -9.60 -11.33
C LEU A 39 15.31 -11.12 -11.29
N HIS A 40 14.25 -11.90 -11.12
CA HIS A 40 14.33 -13.35 -11.11
C HIS A 40 14.81 -13.92 -12.45
N VAL A 41 14.33 -13.37 -13.57
CA VAL A 41 14.79 -13.77 -14.92
C VAL A 41 16.26 -13.40 -15.14
N MET A 42 16.72 -12.25 -14.62
CA MET A 42 18.14 -11.85 -14.71
C MET A 42 19.04 -12.77 -13.86
N ALA A 43 18.59 -13.16 -12.67
CA ALA A 43 19.33 -14.06 -11.78
C ALA A 43 19.56 -15.44 -12.42
N GLN A 44 18.59 -15.97 -13.15
CA GLN A 44 18.71 -17.26 -13.85
C GLN A 44 19.64 -17.25 -15.06
N LYS A 45 20.07 -16.07 -15.54
CA LYS A 45 20.96 -15.93 -16.71
C LYS A 45 22.45 -15.79 -16.34
N ASP A 46 22.83 -16.13 -15.10
CA ASP A 46 24.20 -16.06 -14.56
C ASP A 46 24.89 -14.68 -14.63
N GLU A 47 24.15 -13.59 -14.90
CA GLU A 47 24.77 -12.27 -15.03
C GLU A 47 25.22 -11.69 -13.67
N ILE A 48 24.48 -11.96 -12.56
CA ILE A 48 24.79 -11.45 -11.21
C ILE A 48 24.08 -12.31 -10.12
N GLU A 49 24.65 -13.46 -9.73
CA GLU A 49 23.96 -14.45 -8.87
C GLU A 49 23.64 -13.94 -7.44
N ASN A 50 24.61 -13.37 -6.72
CA ASN A 50 24.42 -13.08 -5.28
C ASN A 50 23.64 -11.77 -4.98
N LEU A 51 23.90 -10.70 -5.75
CA LEU A 51 23.23 -9.41 -5.55
C LEU A 51 21.75 -9.42 -5.97
N SER A 52 21.36 -10.34 -6.86
CA SER A 52 19.98 -10.42 -7.35
C SER A 52 19.03 -11.09 -6.34
N VAL A 53 19.50 -12.12 -5.62
CA VAL A 53 18.69 -12.85 -4.62
C VAL A 53 18.35 -11.98 -3.42
N GLU A 54 19.33 -11.25 -2.86
CA GLU A 54 19.10 -10.35 -1.72
C GLU A 54 18.08 -9.24 -2.07
N ARG A 55 18.21 -8.66 -3.28
CA ARG A 55 17.26 -7.65 -3.77
C ARG A 55 15.85 -8.22 -3.90
N ILE A 56 15.69 -9.45 -4.43
CA ILE A 56 14.40 -10.12 -4.52
C ILE A 56 13.78 -10.32 -3.13
N GLN A 57 14.57 -10.70 -2.12
CA GLN A 57 14.07 -10.89 -0.76
C GLN A 57 13.53 -9.59 -0.14
N ILE A 58 14.29 -8.48 -0.23
CA ILE A 58 13.86 -7.16 0.25
C ILE A 58 12.56 -6.73 -0.44
N LEU A 59 12.50 -6.89 -1.76
CA LEU A 59 11.35 -6.51 -2.56
C LEU A 59 10.10 -7.36 -2.24
N SER A 60 10.31 -8.65 -1.96
CA SER A 60 9.24 -9.57 -1.53
C SER A 60 8.69 -9.23 -0.14
N GLY A 61 9.54 -8.78 0.78
CA GLY A 61 9.12 -8.25 2.09
C GLY A 61 8.20 -7.04 1.97
N ARG A 62 8.56 -6.09 1.10
CA ARG A 62 7.72 -4.92 0.78
C ARG A 62 6.40 -5.31 0.15
N LEU A 63 6.40 -6.30 -0.75
CA LEU A 63 5.19 -6.83 -1.37
C LEU A 63 4.22 -7.42 -0.34
N LYS A 64 4.75 -8.09 0.69
CA LYS A 64 3.96 -8.58 1.82
C LYS A 64 3.32 -7.43 2.62
N LEU A 65 4.05 -6.34 2.85
CA LEU A 65 3.51 -5.13 3.50
C LEU A 65 2.35 -4.53 2.70
N LEU A 66 2.49 -4.40 1.37
CA LEU A 66 1.41 -3.92 0.49
C LEU A 66 0.17 -4.80 0.58
N LYS A 67 0.35 -6.12 0.60
CA LYS A 67 -0.76 -7.06 0.74
C LYS A 67 -1.53 -6.81 2.04
N TRP A 68 -0.83 -6.62 3.16
CA TRP A 68 -1.46 -6.30 4.44
C TRP A 68 -2.19 -4.96 4.44
N MET A 69 -1.57 -3.91 3.87
CA MET A 69 -2.22 -2.60 3.70
C MET A 69 -3.53 -2.72 2.91
N GLN A 70 -3.50 -3.44 1.78
CA GLN A 70 -4.69 -3.68 0.97
C GLN A 70 -5.75 -4.47 1.72
N THR A 71 -5.38 -5.50 2.48
CA THR A 71 -6.31 -6.26 3.31
C THR A 71 -7.00 -5.38 4.35
N PHE A 72 -6.25 -4.58 5.13
CA PHE A 72 -6.83 -3.69 6.13
C PHE A 72 -7.70 -2.59 5.52
N SER A 73 -7.29 -2.04 4.37
CA SER A 73 -8.10 -1.08 3.61
C SER A 73 -9.40 -1.68 3.09
N SER A 74 -9.39 -2.93 2.61
CA SER A 74 -10.59 -3.62 2.16
C SER A 74 -11.53 -3.95 3.32
N ILE A 75 -10.98 -4.37 4.47
CA ILE A 75 -11.76 -4.60 5.69
C ILE A 75 -12.41 -3.28 6.16
N SER A 76 -11.65 -2.19 6.16
CA SER A 76 -12.19 -0.85 6.45
C SER A 76 -13.34 -0.49 5.50
N PHE A 77 -13.16 -0.72 4.19
CA PHE A 77 -14.20 -0.45 3.21
C PHE A 77 -15.49 -1.24 3.49
N LEU A 78 -15.38 -2.52 3.81
CA LEU A 78 -16.54 -3.35 4.16
C LEU A 78 -17.29 -2.81 5.38
N PHE A 79 -16.57 -2.44 6.45
CA PHE A 79 -17.20 -1.84 7.62
C PHE A 79 -17.81 -0.46 7.34
N ASN A 80 -17.21 0.32 6.43
CA ASN A 80 -17.80 1.58 5.98
C ASN A 80 -19.10 1.36 5.20
N LEU A 81 -19.20 0.31 4.36
CA LEU A 81 -20.45 -0.05 3.69
C LEU A 81 -21.52 -0.49 4.69
N ILE A 82 -21.15 -1.29 5.68
CA ILE A 82 -22.04 -1.70 6.78
C ILE A 82 -22.53 -0.48 7.57
N THR A 83 -21.66 0.51 7.80
CA THR A 83 -22.01 1.78 8.44
C THR A 83 -23.09 2.53 7.66
N ILE A 84 -22.89 2.70 6.35
CA ILE A 84 -23.87 3.37 5.48
C ILE A 84 -25.20 2.60 5.48
N PHE A 85 -25.15 1.26 5.44
CA PHE A 85 -26.33 0.42 5.50
C PHE A 85 -27.12 0.58 6.81
N PHE A 86 -26.46 0.52 7.96
CA PHE A 86 -27.11 0.73 9.26
C PHE A 86 -27.66 2.15 9.43
N GLY A 87 -26.93 3.16 8.91
CA GLY A 87 -27.42 4.53 8.86
C GLY A 87 -28.69 4.66 8.03
N PHE A 88 -28.78 3.95 6.91
CA PHE A 88 -29.95 3.97 6.03
C PHE A 88 -31.20 3.34 6.68
N ILE A 89 -31.05 2.25 7.43
CA ILE A 89 -32.18 1.60 8.13
C ILE A 89 -32.52 2.23 9.49
N GLY A 90 -31.87 3.35 9.85
CA GLY A 90 -32.15 4.10 11.07
C GLY A 90 -31.49 3.56 12.35
N LEU A 91 -30.59 2.57 12.26
CA LEU A 91 -29.87 1.99 13.40
C LEU A 91 -28.56 2.77 13.68
N GLN A 92 -28.69 4.00 14.16
CA GLN A 92 -27.58 4.94 14.30
C GLN A 92 -26.48 4.46 15.27
N ASP A 93 -26.84 3.84 16.40
CA ASP A 93 -25.87 3.34 17.38
C ASP A 93 -24.94 2.27 16.77
N PHE A 94 -25.52 1.34 16.00
CA PHE A 94 -24.76 0.31 15.30
C PHE A 94 -23.89 0.93 14.20
N ALA A 95 -24.44 1.87 13.44
CA ALA A 95 -23.67 2.58 12.42
C ALA A 95 -22.42 3.26 13.02
N LEU A 96 -22.55 3.91 14.17
CA LEU A 96 -21.43 4.55 14.86
C LEU A 96 -20.34 3.55 15.28
N VAL A 97 -20.72 2.39 15.82
CA VAL A 97 -19.76 1.35 16.21
C VAL A 97 -18.97 0.85 14.99
N PHE A 98 -19.67 0.49 13.91
CA PHE A 98 -19.02 0.03 12.68
C PHE A 98 -18.18 1.11 12.01
N PHE A 99 -18.59 2.38 12.13
CA PHE A 99 -17.83 3.51 11.63
C PHE A 99 -16.46 3.60 12.31
N ILE A 100 -16.44 3.57 13.65
CA ILE A 100 -15.20 3.63 14.44
C ILE A 100 -14.28 2.45 14.08
N ILE A 101 -14.83 1.25 13.94
CA ILE A 101 -14.07 0.06 13.51
C ILE A 101 -13.46 0.28 12.12
N SER A 102 -14.23 0.79 11.16
CA SER A 102 -13.73 1.05 9.81
C SER A 102 -12.57 2.05 9.82
N VAL A 103 -12.68 3.13 10.59
CA VAL A 103 -11.64 4.15 10.74
C VAL A 103 -10.39 3.58 11.41
N ALA A 104 -10.54 2.74 12.44
CA ALA A 104 -9.40 2.09 13.09
C ALA A 104 -8.59 1.21 12.10
N PHE A 105 -9.27 0.41 11.28
CA PHE A 105 -8.62 -0.37 10.23
C PHE A 105 -7.95 0.51 9.16
N LEU A 106 -8.58 1.63 8.80
CA LEU A 106 -8.01 2.57 7.85
C LEU A 106 -6.73 3.23 8.39
N ILE A 107 -6.72 3.62 9.66
CA ILE A 107 -5.55 4.17 10.32
C ILE A 107 -4.40 3.16 10.29
N ILE A 108 -4.67 1.89 10.64
CA ILE A 108 -3.65 0.83 10.59
C ILE A 108 -3.10 0.68 9.16
N SER A 109 -3.98 0.62 8.16
CA SER A 109 -3.59 0.57 6.74
C SER A 109 -2.70 1.76 6.35
N MET A 110 -3.06 2.96 6.78
CA MET A 110 -2.34 4.18 6.44
C MET A 110 -0.99 4.29 7.16
N SER A 111 -0.90 3.85 8.42
CA SER A 111 0.38 3.75 9.14
C SER A 111 1.34 2.80 8.42
N LEU A 112 0.86 1.65 7.96
CA LEU A 112 1.65 0.71 7.17
C LEU A 112 2.06 1.32 5.82
N PHE A 113 1.17 2.09 5.18
CA PHE A 113 1.49 2.81 3.93
C PHE A 113 2.62 3.82 4.12
N ILE A 114 2.64 4.56 5.22
CA ILE A 114 3.72 5.50 5.53
C ILE A 114 5.06 4.74 5.65
N VAL A 115 5.09 3.67 6.45
CA VAL A 115 6.30 2.85 6.63
C VAL A 115 6.81 2.31 5.29
N GLU A 116 5.91 1.76 4.47
CA GLU A 116 6.28 1.25 3.15
C GLU A 116 6.77 2.35 2.22
N SER A 117 6.12 3.51 2.21
CA SER A 117 6.47 4.62 1.33
C SER A 117 7.89 5.10 1.62
N GLN A 118 8.27 5.21 2.89
CA GLN A 118 9.63 5.60 3.27
C GLN A 118 10.67 4.58 2.79
N GLN A 119 10.39 3.28 2.98
CA GLN A 119 11.27 2.21 2.48
C GLN A 119 11.37 2.23 0.95
N SER A 120 10.27 2.52 0.26
CA SER A 120 10.23 2.63 -1.20
C SER A 120 11.12 3.74 -1.73
N HIS A 121 11.02 4.92 -1.13
CA HIS A 121 11.84 6.07 -1.54
C HIS A 121 13.32 5.84 -1.26
N TYR A 122 13.66 5.28 -0.10
CA TYR A 122 15.04 5.00 0.27
C TYR A 122 15.69 3.94 -0.63
N ALA A 123 15.00 2.83 -0.91
CA ALA A 123 15.53 1.80 -1.80
C ALA A 123 15.73 2.31 -3.23
N LEU A 124 14.83 3.17 -3.72
CA LEU A 124 14.93 3.74 -5.05
C LEU A 124 16.10 4.72 -5.17
N SER A 125 16.30 5.59 -4.18
CA SER A 125 17.41 6.57 -4.22
C SER A 125 18.78 5.89 -4.16
N LEU A 126 18.91 4.82 -3.38
CA LEU A 126 20.11 3.96 -3.37
C LEU A 126 20.36 3.35 -4.74
N HIS A 127 19.34 2.75 -5.36
CA HIS A 127 19.48 2.10 -6.67
C HIS A 127 19.86 3.07 -7.78
N ILE A 128 19.27 4.28 -7.79
CA ILE A 128 19.61 5.33 -8.76
C ILE A 128 21.07 5.78 -8.56
N ARG A 129 21.49 6.00 -7.31
CA ARG A 129 22.86 6.41 -6.99
C ARG A 129 23.90 5.37 -7.42
N ASP A 130 23.62 4.09 -7.22
CA ASP A 130 24.52 3.00 -7.65
C ASP A 130 24.69 2.97 -9.19
N LEU A 131 23.60 3.21 -9.94
CA LEU A 131 23.63 3.30 -11.40
C LEU A 131 24.43 4.51 -11.89
N GLU A 132 24.29 5.67 -11.25
CA GLU A 132 25.05 6.88 -11.57
C GLU A 132 26.56 6.67 -11.37
N ILE A 133 26.96 6.04 -10.25
CA ILE A 133 28.37 5.74 -9.95
C ILE A 133 28.94 4.74 -10.98
N TYR A 134 28.20 3.67 -11.29
CA TYR A 134 28.62 2.70 -12.31
C TYR A 134 28.82 3.37 -13.68
N ASN A 135 27.88 4.21 -14.10
CA ASN A 135 27.96 4.90 -15.38
C ASN A 135 29.14 5.89 -15.42
N LYS A 136 29.35 6.65 -14.34
CA LYS A 136 30.49 7.58 -14.21
C LYS A 136 31.84 6.85 -14.30
N ASN A 137 31.97 5.69 -13.65
CA ASN A 137 33.20 4.90 -13.72
C ASN A 137 33.45 4.33 -15.12
N LYS A 138 32.40 3.89 -15.83
CA LYS A 138 32.52 3.38 -17.20
C LYS A 138 32.97 4.46 -18.20
N ILE A 139 32.49 5.70 -18.03
CA ILE A 139 32.89 6.85 -18.87
C ILE A 139 34.32 7.30 -18.58
N SER A 140 34.82 7.12 -17.35
CA SER A 140 36.17 7.55 -16.97
C SER A 140 37.28 6.53 -17.34
N THR A 141 36.92 5.32 -17.76
CA THR A 141 37.83 4.25 -18.17
C THR A 141 37.86 3.98 -19.68
N GLY A 142 37.10 4.74 -20.49
CA GLY A 142 37.11 4.70 -21.95
C GLY A 142 37.62 6.01 -22.54
#